data_AF-A0A8T4LJW1-F1
#
_entry.id   AF-A0A8T4LJW1-F1
#
_cell.length_a   1.000
_cell.length_b   1.000
_cell.length_c   1.000
_cell.angle_alpha   90.00
_cell.angle_beta   90.00
_cell.angle_gamma   90.00
#
_symmetry.space_group_name_H-M   'P 1'
#
loop_
_entity.id
_entity.type
_entity.pdbx_description
1 polymer ?
#
loop_
_entity_poly.entity_id
_entity_poly.type
_entity_poly.pdbx_seq_one_letter_code
_entity_poly.pdbx_strand_id
1 'polypeptide(L)'
;MIKITKRQRGVSNVSAIAHAGDIFGKYKRETPHEVRAPDVKEDVVLKELRNIWNKFAYGQDNEDAAYVRVLGLIGNLSVSAKDVEKFVIALIEFQDEKWFAQKTGLLLSALINTGSEENYTVDTRYLIKPPNDATIYDLGFRNVKNIIIYGNDVTRIGHKMERGTIIVRGDASAFAALEMQGGIIIVEGYGDYGSGSNMHGGELIIKGDAGPYIGGSMTGGRIHVYGNAPYQEFGRCMKGGLIVIEGNCGHDTGLAMEGGEIHLNGDYHSLGVNKMGGKVFHKGKLIYPVNNDAS
;
A
#
# COMPACT_ATOMS: atom_id res chain seq x y z
N MET A 1 33.23 65.43 -0.27
CA MET A 1 34.54 65.38 -0.95
C MET A 1 34.95 63.90 -1.03
N ILE A 2 35.19 63.42 -2.25
CA ILE A 2 35.96 62.23 -2.66
C ILE A 2 35.33 60.81 -2.47
N LYS A 3 35.05 60.20 -3.64
CA LYS A 3 34.72 58.79 -3.95
C LYS A 3 35.93 57.86 -3.70
N ILE A 4 35.81 56.52 -3.62
CA ILE A 4 36.10 55.58 -4.74
C ILE A 4 35.90 54.07 -4.33
N THR A 5 35.10 53.35 -5.15
CA THR A 5 35.03 51.93 -5.63
C THR A 5 35.03 50.63 -4.79
N LYS A 6 33.94 49.84 -5.03
CA LYS A 6 33.75 48.38 -5.31
C LYS A 6 34.82 47.31 -4.94
N ARG A 7 34.38 46.20 -4.31
CA ARG A 7 34.30 44.83 -4.91
C ARG A 7 33.56 43.79 -4.02
N GLN A 8 33.15 42.71 -4.69
CA GLN A 8 32.17 41.62 -4.45
C GLN A 8 32.50 40.51 -3.40
N ARG A 9 31.43 39.74 -3.06
CA ARG A 9 31.29 38.29 -2.73
C ARG A 9 31.27 37.83 -1.24
N GLY A 10 30.29 36.95 -0.94
CA GLY A 10 30.47 35.84 0.03
C GLY A 10 29.25 35.49 0.89
N VAL A 11 28.56 34.39 0.54
CA VAL A 11 27.53 33.70 1.33
C VAL A 11 28.20 32.87 2.46
N SER A 12 27.59 32.74 3.64
CA SER A 12 27.71 31.50 4.45
C SER A 12 26.61 31.36 5.51
N ASN A 13 25.73 30.37 5.30
CA ASN A 13 24.92 29.75 6.35
C ASN A 13 25.82 28.76 7.10
N VAL A 14 25.78 28.80 8.44
CA VAL A 14 26.53 27.89 9.30
C VAL A 14 25.74 26.58 9.45
N SER A 15 26.29 25.49 8.91
CA SER A 15 25.92 24.11 9.25
C SER A 15 26.66 23.66 10.50
N ALA A 16 25.97 23.07 11.48
CA ALA A 16 26.58 22.21 12.49
C ALA A 16 26.37 20.74 12.07
N ILE A 17 27.49 20.06 11.84
CA ILE A 17 27.59 18.64 11.49
C ILE A 17 27.92 17.87 12.78
N ALA A 18 27.30 16.69 12.96
CA ALA A 18 27.86 15.62 13.76
C ALA A 18 28.08 14.40 12.84
N HIS A 19 29.33 13.94 12.76
CA HIS A 19 29.76 12.74 12.03
C HIS A 19 30.04 11.60 13.01
N ALA A 20 29.52 10.41 12.69
CA ALA A 20 30.09 9.10 12.97
C ALA A 20 29.48 8.14 11.93
N GLY A 21 30.17 7.29 11.20
CA GLY A 21 31.59 7.06 10.96
C GLY A 21 31.65 6.30 9.62
N ASP A 22 32.49 6.79 8.73
CA ASP A 22 32.61 6.41 7.32
C ASP A 22 33.55 5.20 7.21
N ILE A 23 33.01 3.98 7.06
CA ILE A 23 33.82 2.75 6.92
C ILE A 23 33.89 2.28 5.45
N PHE A 24 33.13 2.91 4.55
CA PHE A 24 33.13 2.61 3.11
C PHE A 24 33.20 3.89 2.26
N GLY A 25 34.29 4.65 2.43
CA GLY A 25 34.58 5.92 1.71
C GLY A 25 34.85 5.79 0.20
N LYS A 26 34.12 4.93 -0.52
CA LYS A 26 34.23 4.78 -1.99
C LYS A 26 32.91 4.73 -2.75
N TYR A 27 31.75 4.89 -2.09
CA TYR A 27 30.50 5.06 -2.84
C TYR A 27 30.26 6.53 -3.17
N LYS A 28 30.71 6.95 -4.37
CA LYS A 28 30.08 8.08 -5.03
C LYS A 28 28.64 7.64 -5.35
N ARG A 29 27.63 8.44 -4.98
CA ARG A 29 26.29 8.29 -5.57
C ARG A 29 26.47 8.24 -7.08
N GLU A 30 26.10 7.12 -7.71
CA GLU A 30 26.10 7.02 -9.16
C GLU A 30 25.24 8.17 -9.69
N THR A 31 25.75 8.87 -10.71
CA THR A 31 24.94 9.81 -11.47
C THR A 31 23.68 9.09 -11.94
N PRO A 32 22.47 9.64 -11.71
CA PRO A 32 21.26 9.06 -12.23
C PRO A 32 21.42 8.87 -13.73
N HIS A 33 21.54 7.62 -14.17
CA HIS A 33 21.49 7.29 -15.57
C HIS A 33 20.02 7.33 -15.97
N GLU A 34 19.69 8.08 -17.02
CA GLU A 34 18.39 7.92 -17.69
C GLU A 34 18.30 6.47 -18.14
N VAL A 35 17.53 5.67 -17.40
CA VAL A 35 17.18 4.32 -17.83
C VAL A 35 16.35 4.50 -19.09
N ARG A 36 16.90 4.08 -20.22
CA ARG A 36 16.20 4.07 -21.50
C ARG A 36 14.89 3.29 -21.28
N ALA A 37 13.75 3.98 -21.39
CA ALA A 37 12.45 3.35 -21.20
C ALA A 37 12.39 2.08 -22.07
N PRO A 38 11.91 0.94 -21.55
CA PRO A 38 11.79 -0.25 -22.36
C PRO A 38 10.84 0.05 -23.53
N ASP A 39 11.33 -0.09 -24.75
CA ASP A 39 10.55 0.17 -25.96
C ASP A 39 9.65 -1.05 -26.23
N VAL A 40 8.33 -0.85 -26.16
CA VAL A 40 7.34 -1.89 -26.42
C VAL A 40 6.77 -1.68 -27.81
N LYS A 41 6.86 -2.71 -28.66
CA LYS A 41 6.30 -2.67 -30.01
C LYS A 41 4.78 -2.48 -29.95
N GLU A 42 4.31 -1.42 -30.58
CA GLU A 42 2.88 -1.10 -30.69
C GLU A 42 2.13 -2.20 -31.46
N ASP A 43 1.01 -2.65 -30.89
CA ASP A 43 0.05 -3.54 -31.54
C ASP A 43 -1.38 -2.99 -31.41
N VAL A 44 -2.35 -3.68 -32.01
CA VAL A 44 -3.75 -3.23 -32.04
C VAL A 44 -4.34 -3.08 -30.64
N VAL A 45 -3.99 -3.98 -29.72
CA VAL A 45 -4.50 -3.97 -28.35
C VAL A 45 -3.87 -2.82 -27.58
N LEU A 46 -2.54 -2.66 -27.65
CA LEU A 46 -1.83 -1.58 -26.96
C LEU A 46 -2.33 -0.20 -27.40
N LYS A 47 -2.58 -0.04 -28.71
CA LYS A 47 -3.15 1.20 -29.26
C LYS A 47 -4.52 1.51 -28.67
N GLU A 48 -5.37 0.50 -28.50
CA GLU A 48 -6.68 0.70 -27.89
C GLU A 48 -6.58 1.00 -26.39
N LEU A 49 -5.64 0.37 -25.67
CA LEU A 49 -5.38 0.69 -24.26
C LEU A 49 -4.91 2.14 -24.07
N ARG A 50 -4.08 2.67 -24.98
CA ARG A 50 -3.72 4.10 -25.01
C ARG A 50 -4.94 4.99 -25.28
N ASN A 51 -5.83 4.58 -26.20
CA ASN A 51 -7.07 5.32 -26.45
C ASN A 51 -7.96 5.35 -25.20
N ILE A 52 -8.09 4.23 -24.48
CA ILE A 52 -8.82 4.14 -23.22
C ILE A 52 -8.19 5.07 -22.17
N TRP A 53 -6.86 5.03 -22.01
CA TRP A 53 -6.14 5.93 -21.11
C TRP A 53 -6.45 7.41 -21.36
N ASN A 54 -6.40 7.83 -22.62
CA ASN A 54 -6.63 9.22 -23.02
C ASN A 54 -8.09 9.66 -22.82
N LYS A 55 -9.05 8.73 -22.95
CA LYS A 55 -10.48 8.98 -22.67
C LYS A 55 -10.80 8.95 -21.18
N PHE A 56 -9.98 8.28 -20.36
CA PHE A 56 -10.27 8.13 -18.95
C PHE A 56 -9.98 9.41 -18.16
N ALA A 57 -11.06 10.10 -17.78
CA ALA A 57 -11.04 11.22 -16.85
C ALA A 57 -11.35 10.76 -15.41
N TYR A 58 -10.38 10.91 -14.51
CA TYR A 58 -10.58 10.65 -13.07
C TYR A 58 -11.44 11.76 -12.42
N GLY A 59 -11.07 13.03 -12.60
CA GLY A 59 -11.90 14.16 -12.19
C GLY A 59 -11.98 14.37 -10.66
N GLN A 60 -13.19 14.67 -10.17
CA GLN A 60 -13.54 14.82 -8.74
C GLN A 60 -14.37 13.63 -8.23
N ASP A 61 -14.41 12.55 -9.00
CA ASP A 61 -15.23 11.40 -8.67
C ASP A 61 -14.59 10.53 -7.59
N ASN A 62 -15.42 9.79 -6.86
CA ASN A 62 -14.93 8.71 -6.02
C ASN A 62 -14.47 7.52 -6.88
N GLU A 63 -13.72 6.61 -6.23
CA GLU A 63 -13.07 5.48 -6.88
C GLU A 63 -14.08 4.53 -7.54
N ASP A 64 -15.25 4.31 -6.92
CA ASP A 64 -16.31 3.46 -7.47
C ASP A 64 -16.87 4.03 -8.79
N ALA A 65 -17.19 5.33 -8.82
CA ALA A 65 -17.70 5.99 -10.02
C ALA A 65 -16.65 6.04 -11.13
N ALA A 66 -15.38 6.30 -10.78
CA ALA A 66 -14.27 6.24 -11.72
C ALA A 66 -14.07 4.82 -12.28
N TYR A 67 -14.15 3.78 -11.44
CA TYR A 67 -14.00 2.39 -11.83
C TYR A 67 -15.11 1.94 -12.80
N VAL A 68 -16.37 2.30 -12.55
CA VAL A 68 -17.50 1.99 -13.45
C VAL A 68 -17.29 2.63 -14.83
N ARG A 69 -16.78 3.86 -14.91
CA ARG A 69 -16.48 4.49 -16.20
C ARG A 69 -15.37 3.78 -16.95
N VAL A 70 -14.31 3.36 -16.25
CA VAL A 70 -13.23 2.58 -16.86
C VAL A 70 -13.78 1.29 -17.46
N LEU A 71 -14.62 0.55 -16.72
CA LEU A 71 -15.26 -0.65 -17.25
C LEU A 71 -16.07 -0.37 -18.52
N GLY A 72 -16.80 0.75 -18.55
CA GLY A 72 -17.53 1.21 -19.73
C GLY A 72 -16.62 1.55 -20.93
N LEU A 73 -15.42 2.08 -20.69
CA LEU A 73 -14.42 2.37 -21.72
C LEU A 73 -13.73 1.10 -22.26
N ILE A 74 -13.45 0.12 -21.39
CA ILE A 74 -12.90 -1.19 -21.77
C ILE A 74 -13.91 -1.97 -22.62
N GLY A 75 -15.19 -1.94 -22.23
CA GLY A 75 -16.26 -2.62 -22.94
C GLY A 75 -16.01 -4.13 -23.04
N ASN A 76 -15.91 -4.65 -24.26
CA ASN A 76 -15.68 -6.07 -24.55
C ASN A 76 -14.23 -6.37 -24.99
N LEU A 77 -13.29 -5.45 -24.73
CA LEU A 77 -11.89 -5.66 -25.07
C LEU A 77 -11.33 -6.83 -24.25
N SER A 78 -10.98 -7.92 -24.92
CA SER A 78 -10.30 -9.06 -24.29
C SER A 78 -8.81 -8.76 -24.18
N VAL A 79 -8.32 -8.63 -22.95
CA VAL A 79 -6.91 -8.29 -22.66
C VAL A 79 -6.25 -9.49 -21.99
N SER A 80 -5.12 -9.94 -22.54
CA SER A 80 -4.30 -11.02 -21.95
C SER A 80 -3.39 -10.48 -20.85
N ALA A 81 -2.79 -11.37 -20.04
CA ALA A 81 -1.81 -10.94 -19.03
C ALA A 81 -0.61 -10.22 -19.66
N LYS A 82 -0.16 -10.70 -20.82
CA LYS A 82 0.93 -10.09 -21.59
C LYS A 82 0.58 -8.70 -22.10
N ASP A 83 -0.67 -8.44 -22.45
CA ASP A 83 -1.10 -7.11 -22.90
C ASP A 83 -1.16 -6.12 -21.74
N VAL A 84 -1.56 -6.58 -20.54
CA VAL A 84 -1.43 -5.79 -19.30
C VAL A 84 0.03 -5.46 -19.02
N GLU A 85 0.95 -6.43 -19.11
CA GLU A 85 2.40 -6.20 -18.89
C GLU A 85 2.98 -5.17 -19.88
N LYS A 86 2.64 -5.28 -21.16
CA LYS A 86 3.02 -4.28 -22.19
C LYS A 86 2.49 -2.90 -21.84
N PHE A 87 1.22 -2.83 -21.42
CA PHE A 87 0.58 -1.56 -21.12
C PHE A 87 1.17 -0.91 -19.86
N VAL A 88 1.51 -1.70 -18.84
CA VAL A 88 2.25 -1.21 -17.66
C VAL A 88 3.52 -0.49 -18.09
N ILE A 89 4.30 -1.05 -19.02
CA ILE A 89 5.50 -0.37 -19.53
C ILE A 89 5.13 0.90 -20.31
N ALA A 90 4.09 0.85 -21.14
CA ALA A 90 3.62 2.00 -21.91
C ALA A 90 3.12 3.17 -21.03
N LEU A 91 2.70 2.89 -19.79
CA LEU A 91 2.27 3.93 -18.84
C LEU A 91 3.39 4.93 -18.48
N ILE A 92 4.66 4.56 -18.67
CA ILE A 92 5.80 5.46 -18.46
C ILE A 92 5.66 6.75 -19.31
N GLU A 93 5.02 6.68 -20.47
CA GLU A 93 4.78 7.84 -21.33
C GLU A 93 3.82 8.86 -20.71
N PHE A 94 2.97 8.44 -19.77
CA PHE A 94 1.91 9.25 -19.17
C PHE A 94 2.21 9.66 -17.72
N GLN A 95 3.39 9.32 -17.18
CA GLN A 95 3.74 9.50 -15.77
C GLN A 95 3.67 10.94 -15.25
N ASP A 96 3.79 11.93 -16.15
CA ASP A 96 3.74 13.36 -15.82
C ASP A 96 2.30 13.92 -15.91
N GLU A 97 1.30 13.10 -16.25
CA GLU A 97 -0.10 13.50 -16.31
C GLU A 97 -0.73 13.71 -14.93
N LYS A 98 -1.68 14.66 -14.86
CA LYS A 98 -2.53 14.83 -13.68
C LYS A 98 -3.32 13.55 -13.42
N TRP A 99 -3.38 13.14 -12.16
CA TRP A 99 -4.06 11.92 -11.71
C TRP A 99 -3.44 10.63 -12.24
N PHE A 100 -2.21 10.65 -12.75
CA PHE A 100 -1.55 9.45 -13.26
C PHE A 100 -1.64 8.27 -12.28
N ALA A 101 -1.33 8.51 -11.00
CA ALA A 101 -1.31 7.49 -9.96
C ALA A 101 -2.69 6.83 -9.72
N GLN A 102 -3.75 7.63 -9.63
CA GLN A 102 -5.11 7.15 -9.42
C GLN A 102 -5.67 6.49 -10.69
N LYS A 103 -5.42 7.09 -11.87
CA LYS A 103 -5.82 6.51 -13.14
C LYS A 103 -5.19 5.14 -13.34
N THR A 104 -3.90 5.02 -13.04
CA THR A 104 -3.12 3.79 -13.22
C THR A 104 -3.70 2.63 -12.44
N GLY A 105 -3.86 2.74 -11.13
CA GLY A 105 -4.31 1.59 -10.35
C GLY A 105 -5.76 1.19 -10.64
N LEU A 106 -6.68 2.13 -10.86
CA LEU A 106 -8.05 1.79 -11.26
C LEU A 106 -8.12 1.15 -12.64
N LEU A 107 -7.39 1.69 -13.62
CA LEU A 107 -7.38 1.14 -14.98
C LEU A 107 -6.77 -0.26 -15.01
N LEU A 108 -5.60 -0.45 -14.40
CA LEU A 108 -4.98 -1.77 -14.32
C LEU A 108 -5.87 -2.78 -13.59
N SER A 109 -6.51 -2.38 -12.49
CA SER A 109 -7.45 -3.25 -11.77
C SER A 109 -8.64 -3.66 -12.64
N ALA A 110 -9.20 -2.73 -13.41
CA ALA A 110 -10.30 -3.03 -14.32
C ALA A 110 -9.86 -3.99 -15.43
N LEU A 111 -8.73 -3.70 -16.09
CA LEU A 111 -8.16 -4.54 -17.15
C LEU A 111 -7.87 -5.97 -16.66
N ILE A 112 -7.32 -6.12 -15.45
CA ILE A 112 -7.05 -7.42 -14.83
C ILE A 112 -8.36 -8.16 -14.54
N ASN A 113 -9.33 -7.49 -13.91
CA ASN A 113 -10.60 -8.12 -13.53
C ASN A 113 -11.43 -8.56 -14.75
N THR A 114 -11.38 -7.82 -15.86
CA THR A 114 -12.05 -8.17 -17.12
C THR A 114 -11.20 -9.01 -18.06
N GLY A 115 -9.92 -9.23 -17.74
CA GLY A 115 -8.98 -9.92 -18.61
C GLY A 115 -9.26 -11.42 -18.72
N SER A 116 -8.74 -12.04 -19.78
CA SER A 116 -9.05 -13.42 -20.14
C SER A 116 -8.37 -14.48 -19.27
N GLU A 117 -7.34 -14.10 -18.52
CA GLU A 117 -6.52 -15.00 -17.71
C GLU A 117 -6.82 -14.86 -16.21
N GLU A 118 -6.23 -15.75 -15.41
CA GLU A 118 -6.39 -15.76 -13.95
C GLU A 118 -5.21 -15.11 -13.21
N ASN A 119 -4.02 -15.12 -13.81
CA ASN A 119 -2.77 -14.68 -13.17
C ASN A 119 -2.16 -13.52 -13.94
N TYR A 120 -1.78 -12.45 -13.23
CA TYR A 120 -1.20 -11.24 -13.80
C TYR A 120 0.03 -10.82 -13.01
N THR A 121 0.98 -10.19 -13.70
CA THR A 121 2.14 -9.56 -13.08
C THR A 121 2.12 -8.07 -13.38
N VAL A 122 2.37 -7.24 -12.36
CA VAL A 122 2.47 -5.79 -12.50
C VAL A 122 3.75 -5.32 -11.86
N ASP A 123 4.60 -4.62 -12.62
CA ASP A 123 5.83 -4.03 -12.10
C ASP A 123 5.67 -2.50 -12.02
N THR A 124 5.56 -1.98 -10.79
CA THR A 124 5.36 -0.56 -10.53
C THR A 124 6.67 0.21 -10.34
N ARG A 125 7.82 -0.48 -10.26
CA ARG A 125 9.12 0.11 -9.90
C ARG A 125 9.58 1.23 -10.83
N TYR A 126 9.10 1.24 -12.07
CA TYR A 126 9.46 2.21 -13.09
C TYR A 126 8.36 3.25 -13.38
N LEU A 127 7.21 3.15 -12.71
CA LEU A 127 6.06 4.03 -12.98
C LEU A 127 6.13 5.35 -12.23
N ILE A 128 6.89 5.42 -11.14
CA ILE A 128 6.95 6.59 -10.26
C ILE A 128 8.37 7.18 -10.32
N LYS A 129 8.48 8.45 -10.74
CA LYS A 129 9.73 9.20 -10.71
C LYS A 129 9.94 9.87 -9.35
N PRO A 130 11.12 9.69 -8.71
CA PRO A 130 11.57 10.61 -7.67
C PRO A 130 11.61 12.05 -8.23
N PRO A 131 11.32 13.10 -7.43
CA PRO A 131 11.09 13.10 -5.99
C PRO A 131 9.60 12.99 -5.61
N ASN A 132 8.72 12.62 -6.54
CA ASN A 132 7.30 12.58 -6.23
C ASN A 132 7.02 11.36 -5.36
N ASP A 133 6.53 11.57 -4.13
CA ASP A 133 5.96 10.52 -3.25
C ASP A 133 4.63 9.96 -3.82
N ALA A 134 4.48 9.96 -5.14
CA ALA A 134 3.27 9.59 -5.84
C ALA A 134 3.16 8.07 -5.89
N THR A 135 2.68 7.48 -4.79
CA THR A 135 2.24 6.08 -4.74
C THR A 135 1.19 5.80 -5.82
N ILE A 136 1.17 4.61 -6.42
CA ILE A 136 0.02 4.18 -7.24
C ILE A 136 -1.16 3.90 -6.29
N TYR A 137 -2.37 4.31 -6.66
CA TYR A 137 -3.55 4.14 -5.80
C TYR A 137 -4.45 3.01 -6.31
N ASP A 138 -4.96 2.19 -5.40
CA ASP A 138 -6.05 1.23 -5.65
C ASP A 138 -5.72 0.17 -6.71
N LEU A 139 -4.45 -0.23 -6.85
CA LEU A 139 -4.12 -1.42 -7.63
C LEU A 139 -4.69 -2.66 -6.92
N GLY A 140 -5.44 -3.49 -7.65
CA GLY A 140 -6.24 -4.57 -7.09
C GLY A 140 -7.61 -4.13 -6.56
N PHE A 141 -8.11 -2.96 -6.97
CA PHE A 141 -9.46 -2.51 -6.61
C PHE A 141 -10.51 -3.55 -7.02
N ARG A 142 -11.33 -3.99 -6.07
CA ARG A 142 -12.37 -5.04 -6.27
C ARG A 142 -11.83 -6.30 -6.93
N ASN A 143 -10.57 -6.64 -6.66
CA ASN A 143 -9.90 -7.74 -7.33
C ASN A 143 -10.64 -9.08 -7.13
N VAL A 144 -10.63 -9.89 -8.19
CA VAL A 144 -11.15 -11.26 -8.22
C VAL A 144 -10.15 -12.28 -8.80
N LYS A 145 -8.92 -11.83 -9.10
CA LYS A 145 -7.85 -12.55 -9.81
C LYS A 145 -6.61 -12.75 -8.95
N ASN A 146 -5.59 -13.40 -9.50
CA ASN A 146 -4.28 -13.51 -8.88
C ASN A 146 -3.31 -12.48 -9.47
N ILE A 147 -2.70 -11.65 -8.61
CA ILE A 147 -1.78 -10.59 -9.03
C ILE A 147 -0.47 -10.72 -8.25
N ILE A 148 0.66 -10.71 -8.96
CA ILE A 148 1.98 -10.50 -8.38
C ILE A 148 2.41 -9.07 -8.71
N ILE A 149 2.74 -8.29 -7.68
CA ILE A 149 3.13 -6.90 -7.82
C ILE A 149 4.59 -6.77 -7.41
N TYR A 150 5.42 -6.24 -8.29
CA TYR A 150 6.80 -5.88 -8.01
C TYR A 150 6.90 -4.38 -7.80
N GLY A 151 7.45 -3.98 -6.67
CA GLY A 151 7.64 -2.58 -6.31
C GLY A 151 7.12 -2.27 -4.91
N ASN A 152 7.37 -1.04 -4.51
CA ASN A 152 6.90 -0.48 -3.26
C ASN A 152 5.78 0.52 -3.58
N ASP A 153 5.17 1.10 -2.55
CA ASP A 153 4.42 2.35 -2.68
C ASP A 153 3.10 2.23 -3.47
N VAL A 154 2.33 1.16 -3.22
CA VAL A 154 0.92 1.09 -3.65
C VAL A 154 0.01 1.41 -2.47
N THR A 155 -0.63 2.59 -2.51
CA THR A 155 -1.61 3.04 -1.53
C THR A 155 -2.96 2.37 -1.82
N ARG A 156 -3.66 1.93 -0.78
CA ARG A 156 -4.96 1.23 -0.90
C ARG A 156 -4.91 -0.02 -1.78
N ILE A 157 -3.80 -0.76 -1.74
CA ILE A 157 -3.69 -2.02 -2.49
C ILE A 157 -4.80 -3.01 -2.07
N GLY A 158 -5.48 -3.61 -3.05
CA GLY A 158 -6.57 -4.54 -2.78
C GLY A 158 -7.80 -3.91 -2.12
N HIS A 159 -8.01 -2.60 -2.29
CA HIS A 159 -9.19 -1.91 -1.77
C HIS A 159 -10.48 -2.54 -2.32
N LYS A 160 -11.40 -2.92 -1.42
CA LYS A 160 -12.65 -3.64 -1.73
C LYS A 160 -12.45 -4.99 -2.42
N MET A 161 -11.27 -5.60 -2.33
CA MET A 161 -11.00 -6.92 -2.92
C MET A 161 -12.02 -7.97 -2.46
N GLU A 162 -12.54 -8.76 -3.41
CA GLU A 162 -13.66 -9.68 -3.20
C GLU A 162 -13.21 -11.14 -3.11
N ARG A 163 -12.23 -11.54 -3.95
CA ARG A 163 -11.60 -12.87 -3.94
C ARG A 163 -10.25 -12.83 -4.66
N GLY A 164 -9.61 -13.99 -4.80
CA GLY A 164 -8.31 -14.12 -5.48
C GLY A 164 -7.14 -13.86 -4.53
N THR A 165 -5.96 -13.61 -5.09
CA THR A 165 -4.72 -13.43 -4.33
C THR A 165 -3.91 -12.24 -4.84
N ILE A 166 -3.39 -11.40 -3.96
CA ILE A 166 -2.40 -10.38 -4.31
C ILE A 166 -1.12 -10.65 -3.53
N ILE A 167 0.02 -10.74 -4.22
CA ILE A 167 1.35 -10.87 -3.60
C ILE A 167 2.15 -9.62 -3.93
N VAL A 168 2.54 -8.86 -2.91
CA VAL A 168 3.38 -7.67 -3.03
C VAL A 168 4.83 -8.06 -2.73
N ARG A 169 5.65 -8.09 -3.77
CA ARG A 169 7.11 -8.30 -3.71
C ARG A 169 7.81 -7.00 -3.35
N GLY A 170 7.51 -6.48 -2.16
CA GLY A 170 7.93 -5.18 -1.66
C GLY A 170 7.09 -4.73 -0.47
N ASP A 171 7.07 -3.42 -0.23
CA ASP A 171 6.29 -2.78 0.83
C ASP A 171 4.90 -2.36 0.34
N ALA A 172 3.91 -2.43 1.23
CA ALA A 172 2.58 -1.87 1.00
C ALA A 172 2.44 -0.53 1.72
N SER A 173 2.06 0.51 0.97
CA SER A 173 1.77 1.84 1.52
C SER A 173 0.44 1.82 2.29
N ALA A 174 0.01 3.00 2.75
CA ALA A 174 -1.15 3.18 3.59
C ALA A 174 -2.41 2.45 3.06
N PHE A 175 -3.16 1.89 3.99
CA PHE A 175 -4.48 1.29 3.79
C PHE A 175 -4.51 0.07 2.85
N ALA A 176 -3.48 -0.78 2.86
CA ALA A 176 -3.57 -2.10 2.22
C ALA A 176 -4.80 -2.87 2.73
N ALA A 177 -5.53 -3.59 1.88
CA ALA A 177 -6.75 -4.32 2.22
C ALA A 177 -7.90 -3.46 2.78
N LEU A 178 -7.95 -2.15 2.47
CA LEU A 178 -9.06 -1.28 2.86
C LEU A 178 -10.41 -1.87 2.41
N GLU A 179 -11.37 -2.02 3.32
CA GLU A 179 -12.72 -2.53 3.01
C GLU A 179 -12.73 -3.90 2.30
N MET A 180 -11.67 -4.70 2.46
CA MET A 180 -11.54 -6.03 1.84
C MET A 180 -12.66 -6.95 2.32
N GLN A 181 -13.31 -7.63 1.37
CA GLN A 181 -14.44 -8.53 1.59
C GLN A 181 -14.00 -10.00 1.59
N GLY A 182 -12.98 -10.36 0.82
CA GLY A 182 -12.50 -11.73 0.67
C GLY A 182 -11.21 -11.86 -0.15
N GLY A 183 -10.66 -13.06 -0.20
CA GLY A 183 -9.37 -13.36 -0.83
C GLY A 183 -8.17 -13.22 0.12
N ILE A 184 -6.96 -13.18 -0.44
CA ILE A 184 -5.71 -13.14 0.34
C ILE A 184 -4.77 -12.06 -0.21
N ILE A 185 -4.23 -11.21 0.66
CA ILE A 185 -3.15 -10.28 0.33
C ILE A 185 -1.91 -10.66 1.14
N ILE A 186 -0.77 -10.86 0.47
CA ILE A 186 0.51 -11.16 1.09
C ILE A 186 1.48 -10.03 0.77
N VAL A 187 1.90 -9.29 1.79
CA VAL A 187 2.92 -8.25 1.72
C VAL A 187 4.24 -8.85 2.22
N GLU A 188 5.26 -8.89 1.37
CA GLU A 188 6.55 -9.48 1.77
C GLU A 188 7.42 -8.55 2.61
N GLY A 189 7.24 -7.24 2.46
CA GLY A 189 7.90 -6.23 3.27
C GLY A 189 7.01 -5.66 4.36
N TYR A 190 7.12 -4.35 4.56
CA TYR A 190 6.40 -3.56 5.55
C TYR A 190 4.96 -3.25 5.10
N GLY A 191 4.02 -3.31 6.04
CA GLY A 191 2.64 -2.88 5.83
C GLY A 191 2.35 -1.58 6.58
N ASP A 192 2.10 -0.49 5.85
CA ASP A 192 2.02 0.83 6.46
C ASP A 192 0.67 1.15 7.13
N TYR A 193 0.53 2.40 7.58
CA TYR A 193 -0.61 3.03 8.21
C TYR A 193 -1.95 2.45 7.77
N GLY A 194 -2.74 1.98 8.74
CA GLY A 194 -4.14 1.63 8.51
C GLY A 194 -4.37 0.42 7.62
N SER A 195 -3.36 -0.43 7.38
CA SER A 195 -3.58 -1.69 6.65
C SER A 195 -4.62 -2.57 7.36
N GLY A 196 -5.55 -3.15 6.59
CA GLY A 196 -6.70 -3.89 7.08
C GLY A 196 -7.82 -3.02 7.67
N SER A 197 -7.80 -1.71 7.45
CA SER A 197 -8.88 -0.83 7.93
C SER A 197 -10.23 -1.20 7.30
N ASN A 198 -11.28 -1.21 8.11
CA ASN A 198 -12.65 -1.57 7.70
C ASN A 198 -12.74 -2.95 7.00
N MET A 199 -11.81 -3.87 7.26
CA MET A 199 -11.86 -5.20 6.65
C MET A 199 -13.11 -5.96 7.14
N HIS A 200 -13.79 -6.63 6.21
CA HIS A 200 -15.01 -7.39 6.46
C HIS A 200 -14.78 -8.91 6.34
N GLY A 201 -13.80 -9.31 5.53
CA GLY A 201 -13.43 -10.71 5.32
C GLY A 201 -12.11 -10.85 4.56
N GLY A 202 -11.69 -12.09 4.33
CA GLY A 202 -10.40 -12.39 3.69
C GLY A 202 -9.23 -12.44 4.68
N GLU A 203 -8.02 -12.42 4.14
CA GLU A 203 -6.79 -12.51 4.91
C GLU A 203 -5.72 -11.53 4.41
N LEU A 204 -5.14 -10.74 5.32
CA LEU A 204 -3.98 -9.89 5.08
C LEU A 204 -2.78 -10.43 5.86
N ILE A 205 -1.71 -10.81 5.16
CA ILE A 205 -0.46 -11.30 5.73
C ILE A 205 0.63 -10.27 5.46
N ILE A 206 1.27 -9.77 6.52
CA ILE A 206 2.42 -8.87 6.44
C ILE A 206 3.63 -9.64 7.00
N LYS A 207 4.59 -9.95 6.13
CA LYS A 207 5.79 -10.72 6.53
C LYS A 207 6.81 -9.86 7.28
N GLY A 208 6.88 -8.57 6.98
CA GLY A 208 7.73 -7.61 7.68
C GLY A 208 7.03 -6.97 8.87
N ASP A 209 7.53 -5.79 9.23
CA ASP A 209 6.96 -4.95 10.29
C ASP A 209 5.66 -4.27 9.82
N ALA A 210 4.88 -3.74 10.76
CA ALA A 210 3.64 -3.05 10.47
C ALA A 210 3.56 -1.66 11.13
N GLY A 211 2.88 -0.74 10.45
CA GLY A 211 2.63 0.63 10.87
C GLY A 211 1.54 0.78 11.92
N PRO A 212 1.12 2.02 12.23
CA PRO A 212 0.05 2.27 13.20
C PRO A 212 -1.35 1.96 12.62
N TYR A 213 -2.33 1.81 13.51
CA TYR A 213 -3.77 1.68 13.19
C TYR A 213 -4.16 0.46 12.33
N ILE A 214 -3.35 -0.60 12.33
CA ILE A 214 -3.65 -1.83 11.60
C ILE A 214 -4.96 -2.44 12.10
N GLY A 215 -5.81 -2.88 11.19
CA GLY A 215 -7.11 -3.47 11.52
C GLY A 215 -8.11 -2.49 12.14
N GLY A 216 -7.92 -1.18 11.94
CA GLY A 216 -8.84 -0.16 12.44
C GLY A 216 -10.27 -0.39 11.94
N SER A 217 -11.24 -0.43 12.85
CA SER A 217 -12.67 -0.60 12.57
C SER A 217 -13.02 -1.89 11.79
N MET A 218 -12.13 -2.88 11.74
CA MET A 218 -12.43 -4.15 11.06
C MET A 218 -13.60 -4.87 11.75
N THR A 219 -14.43 -5.52 10.93
CA THR A 219 -15.63 -6.27 11.36
C THR A 219 -15.50 -7.77 11.13
N GLY A 220 -14.52 -8.19 10.32
CA GLY A 220 -14.24 -9.59 10.03
C GLY A 220 -12.94 -9.75 9.24
N GLY A 221 -12.59 -10.99 8.93
CA GLY A 221 -11.32 -11.33 8.29
C GLY A 221 -10.17 -11.56 9.28
N ARG A 222 -8.98 -11.84 8.74
CA ARG A 222 -7.77 -12.14 9.49
C ARG A 222 -6.62 -11.24 9.06
N ILE A 223 -5.91 -10.65 10.02
CA ILE A 223 -4.65 -9.95 9.79
C ILE A 223 -3.55 -10.69 10.56
N HIS A 224 -2.45 -11.03 9.89
CA HIS A 224 -1.29 -11.69 10.50
C HIS A 224 -0.01 -10.90 10.17
N VAL A 225 0.61 -10.34 11.20
CA VAL A 225 1.89 -9.62 11.12
C VAL A 225 2.99 -10.51 11.70
N TYR A 226 4.00 -10.85 10.89
CA TYR A 226 5.13 -11.66 11.33
C TYR A 226 6.26 -10.84 11.98
N GLY A 227 6.41 -9.56 11.60
CA GLY A 227 7.38 -8.65 12.19
C GLY A 227 6.87 -7.95 13.45
N ASN A 228 7.54 -6.86 13.79
CA ASN A 228 7.15 -5.96 14.87
C ASN A 228 6.09 -4.96 14.42
N ALA A 229 5.34 -4.48 15.39
CA ALA A 229 4.31 -3.48 15.23
C ALA A 229 4.48 -2.40 16.33
N PRO A 230 5.60 -1.65 16.34
CA PRO A 230 6.02 -0.85 17.49
C PRO A 230 5.18 0.42 17.72
N TYR A 231 4.24 0.71 16.82
CA TYR A 231 3.43 1.91 16.82
C TYR A 231 2.16 1.75 17.67
N GLN A 232 1.12 2.54 17.39
CA GLN A 232 -0.06 2.64 18.25
C GLN A 232 -1.34 2.13 17.60
N GLU A 233 -2.27 1.72 18.47
CA GLU A 233 -3.69 1.52 18.20
C GLU A 233 -4.03 0.42 17.18
N PHE A 234 -3.36 -0.73 17.30
CA PHE A 234 -3.74 -1.95 16.59
C PHE A 234 -5.15 -2.38 16.98
N GLY A 235 -6.02 -2.64 16.01
CA GLY A 235 -7.42 -3.00 16.26
C GLY A 235 -8.25 -1.87 16.88
N ARG A 236 -7.91 -0.60 16.61
CA ARG A 236 -8.72 0.55 17.04
C ARG A 236 -10.17 0.39 16.58
N CYS A 237 -11.15 0.51 17.47
CA CYS A 237 -12.58 0.37 17.16
C CYS A 237 -12.94 -0.96 16.47
N MET A 238 -12.11 -2.01 16.62
CA MET A 238 -12.35 -3.33 16.03
C MET A 238 -13.66 -3.92 16.57
N LYS A 239 -14.50 -4.43 15.67
CA LYS A 239 -15.83 -5.00 15.97
C LYS A 239 -15.89 -6.50 15.76
N GLY A 240 -14.95 -7.07 15.00
CA GLY A 240 -14.88 -8.50 14.72
C GLY A 240 -13.65 -8.87 13.91
N GLY A 241 -13.43 -10.17 13.72
CA GLY A 241 -12.25 -10.73 13.04
C GLY A 241 -11.09 -11.06 14.00
N LEU A 242 -9.92 -11.31 13.42
CA LEU A 242 -8.72 -11.76 14.13
C LEU A 242 -7.49 -10.96 13.71
N ILE A 243 -6.76 -10.43 14.68
CA ILE A 243 -5.41 -9.85 14.49
C ILE A 243 -4.39 -10.70 15.24
N VAL A 244 -3.32 -11.11 14.57
CA VAL A 244 -2.19 -11.84 15.17
C VAL A 244 -0.90 -11.07 14.89
N ILE A 245 -0.13 -10.77 15.93
CA ILE A 245 1.17 -10.11 15.84
C ILE A 245 2.22 -11.01 16.47
N GLU A 246 3.18 -11.48 15.66
CA GLU A 246 4.25 -12.36 16.13
C GLU A 246 5.35 -11.61 16.88
N GLY A 247 5.74 -10.42 16.38
CA GLY A 247 6.75 -9.57 17.00
C GLY A 247 6.21 -8.70 18.14
N ASN A 248 7.00 -7.69 18.51
CA ASN A 248 6.65 -6.76 19.58
C ASN A 248 5.59 -5.77 19.11
N CYS A 249 4.62 -5.48 19.97
CA CYS A 249 3.52 -4.55 19.72
C CYS A 249 3.69 -3.28 20.56
N GLY A 250 3.33 -2.13 20.01
CA GLY A 250 3.46 -0.87 20.72
C GLY A 250 2.25 -0.56 21.63
N HIS A 251 1.74 0.66 21.49
CA HIS A 251 0.84 1.28 22.45
C HIS A 251 -0.64 1.10 22.08
N ASP A 252 -1.48 1.11 23.10
CA ASP A 252 -2.94 1.27 23.00
C ASP A 252 -3.64 0.22 22.10
N THR A 253 -3.14 -1.02 22.16
CA THR A 253 -3.72 -2.14 21.42
C THR A 253 -5.18 -2.39 21.84
N GLY A 254 -6.08 -2.43 20.86
CA GLY A 254 -7.52 -2.60 21.07
C GLY A 254 -8.20 -1.34 21.60
N LEU A 255 -7.70 -0.13 21.34
CA LEU A 255 -8.39 1.11 21.73
C LEU A 255 -9.84 1.11 21.23
N ALA A 256 -10.81 1.29 22.14
CA ALA A 256 -12.24 1.26 21.84
C ALA A 256 -12.73 -0.02 21.14
N MET A 257 -12.07 -1.18 21.35
CA MET A 257 -12.47 -2.46 20.78
C MET A 257 -13.88 -2.88 21.26
N GLU A 258 -14.75 -3.21 20.31
CA GLU A 258 -16.14 -3.65 20.53
C GLU A 258 -16.30 -5.17 20.36
N GLY A 259 -15.40 -5.83 19.61
CA GLY A 259 -15.46 -7.27 19.35
C GLY A 259 -14.23 -7.81 18.60
N GLY A 260 -14.20 -9.12 18.36
CA GLY A 260 -13.09 -9.82 17.70
C GLY A 260 -12.01 -10.33 18.66
N GLU A 261 -10.89 -10.81 18.11
CA GLU A 261 -9.76 -11.33 18.87
C GLU A 261 -8.43 -10.72 18.42
N ILE A 262 -7.58 -10.34 19.38
CA ILE A 262 -6.21 -9.87 19.15
C ILE A 262 -5.25 -10.79 19.89
N HIS A 263 -4.25 -11.33 19.18
CA HIS A 263 -3.23 -12.22 19.72
C HIS A 263 -1.85 -11.58 19.60
N LEU A 264 -1.21 -11.35 20.75
CA LEU A 264 0.11 -10.73 20.87
C LEU A 264 1.11 -11.81 21.32
N ASN A 265 2.01 -12.24 20.43
CA ASN A 265 2.97 -13.29 20.74
C ASN A 265 4.33 -12.73 21.22
N GLY A 266 4.68 -11.51 20.80
CA GLY A 266 5.79 -10.74 21.37
C GLY A 266 5.40 -9.94 22.61
N ASP A 267 6.29 -9.06 23.07
CA ASP A 267 5.99 -8.13 24.16
C ASP A 267 5.11 -6.98 23.66
N TYR A 268 4.30 -6.39 24.56
CA TYR A 268 3.46 -5.24 24.23
C TYR A 268 3.62 -4.10 25.24
N HIS A 269 3.43 -2.85 24.80
CA HIS A 269 3.57 -1.71 25.71
C HIS A 269 2.30 -1.45 26.54
N SER A 270 1.16 -1.21 25.90
CA SER A 270 -0.11 -0.96 26.59
C SER A 270 -1.32 -1.48 25.81
N LEU A 271 -2.39 -1.78 26.55
CA LEU A 271 -3.71 -1.98 25.95
C LEU A 271 -4.46 -0.66 25.92
N GLY A 272 -5.25 -0.44 24.87
CA GLY A 272 -6.06 0.77 24.70
C GLY A 272 -7.23 0.84 25.67
N VAL A 273 -7.71 2.04 25.96
CA VAL A 273 -8.85 2.27 26.87
C VAL A 273 -10.20 2.03 26.18
N ASN A 274 -11.30 2.06 26.95
CA ASN A 274 -12.68 2.00 26.46
C ASN A 274 -13.04 0.75 25.63
N LYS A 275 -12.37 -0.38 25.89
CA LYS A 275 -12.79 -1.67 25.34
C LYS A 275 -14.17 -2.03 25.88
N MET A 276 -15.11 -2.31 24.98
CA MET A 276 -16.49 -2.68 25.28
C MET A 276 -16.78 -4.16 24.99
N GLY A 277 -15.90 -4.84 24.26
CA GLY A 277 -16.03 -6.27 23.94
C GLY A 277 -14.79 -6.86 23.28
N GLY A 278 -14.87 -8.12 22.86
CA GLY A 278 -13.76 -8.86 22.24
C GLY A 278 -12.79 -9.48 23.25
N LYS A 279 -11.70 -10.06 22.73
CA LYS A 279 -10.65 -10.70 23.53
C LYS A 279 -9.27 -10.27 23.10
N VAL A 280 -8.38 -10.10 24.07
CA VAL A 280 -6.94 -9.91 23.82
C VAL A 280 -6.17 -11.01 24.55
N PHE A 281 -5.29 -11.68 23.82
CA PHE A 281 -4.39 -12.71 24.32
C PHE A 281 -2.95 -12.22 24.24
N HIS A 282 -2.16 -12.48 25.27
CA HIS A 282 -0.71 -12.29 25.26
C HIS A 282 -0.03 -13.63 25.56
N LYS A 283 0.80 -14.09 24.62
CA LYS A 283 1.50 -15.39 24.68
C LYS A 283 0.55 -16.54 25.04
N GLY A 284 -0.60 -16.57 24.37
CA GLY A 284 -1.67 -17.57 24.55
C GLY A 284 -2.54 -17.41 25.80
N LYS A 285 -2.23 -16.47 26.71
CA LYS A 285 -3.04 -16.21 27.90
C LYS A 285 -4.02 -15.08 27.65
N LEU A 286 -5.28 -15.26 28.04
CA LEU A 286 -6.30 -14.20 27.98
C LEU A 286 -5.91 -13.08 28.96
N ILE A 287 -5.75 -11.86 28.46
CA ILE A 287 -5.47 -10.66 29.25
C ILE A 287 -6.58 -9.61 29.17
N TYR A 288 -7.53 -9.78 28.25
CA TYR A 288 -8.79 -9.03 28.21
C TYR A 288 -9.92 -9.91 27.65
N PRO A 289 -11.12 -9.91 28.25
CA PRO A 289 -11.44 -9.27 29.53
C PRO A 289 -10.62 -9.89 30.66
N VAL A 290 -10.26 -9.07 31.66
CA VAL A 290 -9.58 -9.58 32.85
C VAL A 290 -10.63 -10.34 33.66
N ASN A 291 -10.47 -11.65 33.81
CA ASN A 291 -11.29 -12.41 34.74
C ASN A 291 -10.92 -11.98 36.17
N ASN A 292 -11.81 -11.25 36.83
CA ASN A 292 -11.63 -10.84 38.23
C ASN A 292 -11.87 -11.99 39.23
N ASP A 293 -11.90 -13.25 38.77
CA ASP A 293 -12.19 -14.42 39.61
C ASP A 293 -10.94 -15.01 40.29
N ALA A 294 -9.83 -14.27 40.32
CA ALA A 294 -8.67 -14.58 41.15
C ALA A 294 -8.41 -13.41 42.11
N SER A 295 -9.15 -13.42 43.22
CA SER A 295 -8.90 -12.65 44.44
C SER A 295 -7.56 -13.01 45.08
#